data_AF-A0A2T6BKU6-F1
#
_entry.id   AF-A0A2T6BKU6-F1
#
_cell.length_a   1.000
_cell.length_b   1.000
_cell.length_c   1.000
_cell.angle_alpha   90.00
_cell.angle_beta   90.00
_cell.angle_gamma   90.00
#
_symmetry.space_group_name_H-M   'P 1'
#
loop_
_entity.id
_entity.type
_entity.pdbx_description
1 polymer ?
#
loop_
_entity_poly.entity_id
_entity_poly.type
_entity_poly.pdbx_seq_one_letter_code
_entity_poly.pdbx_strand_id
1 'polypeptide(L)'
;MIKRTLALAIFATTPAYAGQPIYVSMAECAGIMRALTDQMETPGPRRERLVQAALNWDAAAHAEAGQDVSALIDQKATQWRDKGATVVFTEDFKDWAKYCRSLAKHKGLKIDPGK
;
A
#
# COMPACT_ATOMS: atom_id res chain seq x y z
N MET A 1 -52.62 0.96 -10.17
CA MET A 1 -51.60 2.01 -9.91
C MET A 1 -50.47 1.39 -9.10
N ILE A 2 -49.30 1.16 -9.69
CA ILE A 2 -48.14 0.58 -8.99
C ILE A 2 -47.10 1.69 -8.82
N LYS A 3 -46.91 2.16 -7.58
CA LYS A 3 -45.85 3.11 -7.19
C LYS A 3 -44.51 2.38 -7.22
N ARG A 4 -43.64 2.74 -8.17
CA ARG A 4 -42.23 2.32 -8.19
C ARG A 4 -41.45 3.25 -7.27
N THR A 5 -41.19 2.81 -6.04
CA THR A 5 -40.24 3.48 -5.14
C THR A 5 -38.83 3.00 -5.51
N LEU A 6 -38.07 3.84 -6.19
CA LEU A 6 -36.67 3.58 -6.53
C LEU A 6 -35.80 3.94 -5.31
N ALA A 7 -35.35 2.94 -4.56
CA ALA A 7 -34.39 3.12 -3.49
C ALA A 7 -32.99 3.24 -4.10
N LEU A 8 -32.44 4.46 -4.10
CA LEU A 8 -31.07 4.74 -4.51
C LEU A 8 -30.13 4.30 -3.37
N ALA A 9 -29.57 3.10 -3.49
CA ALA A 9 -28.53 2.62 -2.59
C ALA A 9 -27.24 3.42 -2.85
N ILE A 10 -26.98 4.43 -2.04
CA ILE A 10 -25.71 5.14 -2.00
C ILE A 10 -24.69 4.17 -1.41
N PHE A 11 -23.89 3.54 -2.27
CA PHE A 11 -22.70 2.82 -1.83
C PHE A 11 -21.72 3.86 -1.27
N ALA A 12 -21.68 4.00 0.05
CA ALA A 12 -20.60 4.68 0.72
C ALA A 12 -19.32 3.89 0.43
N THR A 13 -18.48 4.41 -0.45
CA THR A 13 -17.11 3.91 -0.66
C THR A 13 -16.33 4.25 0.60
N THR A 14 -16.42 3.43 1.65
CA THR A 14 -15.49 3.50 2.76
C THR A 14 -14.09 3.34 2.17
N PRO A 15 -13.18 4.30 2.37
CA PRO A 15 -11.81 4.15 1.92
C PRO A 15 -11.28 2.84 2.49
N ALA A 16 -10.62 2.03 1.67
CA ALA A 16 -10.09 0.72 2.07
C ALA A 16 -9.25 0.78 3.37
N TYR A 17 -8.78 1.97 3.76
CA TYR A 17 -8.06 2.29 5.00
C TYR A 17 -8.85 2.10 6.31
N ALA A 18 -10.17 2.23 6.31
CA ALA A 18 -10.95 2.28 7.55
C ALA A 18 -11.32 0.87 8.04
N GLY A 19 -10.63 0.40 9.09
CA GLY A 19 -10.99 -0.82 9.83
C GLY A 19 -10.17 -2.07 9.53
N GLN A 20 -9.18 -2.01 8.62
CA GLN A 20 -8.25 -3.11 8.43
C GLN A 20 -7.21 -3.19 9.57
N PRO A 21 -6.72 -4.39 9.93
CA PRO A 21 -5.61 -4.52 10.87
C PRO A 21 -4.37 -3.78 10.38
N ILE A 22 -3.61 -3.19 11.29
CA ILE A 22 -2.45 -2.35 10.94
C ILE A 22 -1.39 -3.13 10.16
N TYR A 23 -1.17 -4.42 10.46
CA TYR A 23 -0.22 -5.23 9.70
C TYR A 23 -0.62 -5.40 8.22
N VAL A 24 -1.92 -5.33 7.89
CA VAL A 24 -2.40 -5.38 6.50
C VAL A 24 -2.03 -4.09 5.77
N SER A 25 -2.20 -2.95 6.42
CA SER A 25 -1.73 -1.66 5.93
C SER A 25 -0.20 -1.62 5.73
N MET A 26 0.56 -2.23 6.63
CA MET A 26 2.01 -2.35 6.49
C MET A 26 2.39 -3.24 5.30
N ALA A 27 1.69 -4.36 5.14
CA ALA A 27 1.89 -5.25 4.00
C ALA A 27 1.55 -4.57 2.67
N GLU A 28 0.52 -3.71 2.64
CA GLU A 28 0.23 -2.87 1.47
C GLU A 28 1.39 -1.93 1.15
N CYS A 29 1.93 -1.23 2.15
CA CYS A 29 3.06 -0.32 1.96
C CYS A 29 4.32 -1.07 1.48
N ALA A 30 4.59 -2.29 1.99
CA ALA A 30 5.65 -3.14 1.46
C ALA A 30 5.40 -3.50 -0.01
N GLY A 31 4.17 -3.93 -0.33
CA GLY A 31 3.74 -4.31 -1.67
C GLY A 31 3.91 -3.17 -2.69
N ILE A 32 3.52 -1.95 -2.34
CA ILE A 32 3.71 -0.76 -3.19
C ILE A 32 5.19 -0.54 -3.50
N MET A 33 6.06 -0.57 -2.49
CA MET A 33 7.49 -0.31 -2.68
C MET A 33 8.15 -1.41 -3.53
N ARG A 34 7.75 -2.67 -3.35
CA ARG A 34 8.18 -3.81 -4.20
C ARG A 34 7.72 -3.61 -5.64
N ALA A 35 6.43 -3.34 -5.87
CA ALA A 35 5.88 -3.15 -7.21
C ALA A 35 6.54 -1.98 -7.96
N LEU A 36 6.80 -0.86 -7.28
CA LEU A 36 7.54 0.26 -7.88
C LEU A 36 8.98 -0.11 -8.23
N THR A 37 9.65 -0.90 -7.39
CA THR A 37 11.02 -1.37 -7.64
C THR A 37 11.07 -2.27 -8.87
N ASP A 38 10.09 -3.16 -9.03
CA ASP A 38 10.00 -4.09 -10.17
C ASP A 38 9.77 -3.37 -11.50
N GLN A 39 9.07 -2.24 -11.46
CA GLN A 39 8.82 -1.38 -12.63
C GLN A 39 10.04 -0.51 -13.00
N MET A 40 11.09 -0.48 -12.18
CA MET A 40 12.31 0.26 -12.46
C MET A 40 13.35 -0.65 -13.12
N GLU A 41 13.55 -0.44 -14.43
CA GLU A 41 14.53 -1.21 -15.22
C GLU A 41 15.98 -0.91 -14.80
N THR A 42 16.29 0.35 -14.52
CA THR A 42 17.67 0.77 -14.23
C THR A 42 17.98 0.65 -12.74
N PRO A 43 19.04 -0.10 -12.38
CA PRO A 43 19.59 -0.05 -11.03
C PRO A 43 20.04 1.37 -10.67
N GLY A 44 19.95 1.72 -9.39
CA GLY A 44 20.48 2.99 -8.91
C GLY A 44 19.95 3.36 -7.52
N PRO A 45 20.44 4.48 -6.96
CA PRO A 45 20.18 4.86 -5.57
C PRO A 45 18.70 4.95 -5.23
N ARG A 46 17.86 5.39 -6.17
CA ARG A 46 16.40 5.45 -5.98
C ARG A 46 15.78 4.07 -5.84
N ARG A 47 16.20 3.11 -6.67
CA ARG A 47 15.70 1.73 -6.63
C ARG A 47 16.12 1.05 -5.34
N GLU A 48 17.38 1.19 -4.94
CA GLU A 48 17.91 0.65 -3.68
C GLU A 48 17.15 1.18 -2.45
N ARG A 49 16.81 2.47 -2.47
CA ARG A 49 15.99 3.09 -1.43
C ARG A 49 14.59 2.49 -1.34
N LEU A 50 13.95 2.22 -2.47
CA LEU A 50 12.63 1.56 -2.50
C LEU A 50 12.71 0.11 -2.03
N VAL A 51 13.77 -0.62 -2.40
CA VAL A 51 14.06 -1.95 -1.87
C VAL A 51 14.17 -1.90 -0.35
N GLN A 52 14.95 -0.97 0.20
CA GLN A 52 15.11 -0.88 1.65
C GLN A 52 13.82 -0.47 2.36
N ALA A 53 13.04 0.45 1.77
CA ALA A 53 11.73 0.82 2.30
C ALA A 53 10.76 -0.37 2.30
N ALA A 54 10.77 -1.19 1.25
CA ALA A 54 10.00 -2.43 1.18
C ALA A 54 10.38 -3.40 2.30
N LEU A 55 11.68 -3.64 2.50
CA LEU A 55 12.19 -4.53 3.56
C LEU A 55 11.82 -4.03 4.97
N ASN A 56 11.87 -2.71 5.20
CA ASN A 56 11.49 -2.15 6.48
C ASN A 56 9.99 -2.31 6.77
N TRP A 57 9.14 -2.15 5.75
CA TRP A 57 7.70 -2.38 5.88
C TRP A 57 7.34 -3.84 6.08
N ASP A 58 8.00 -4.71 5.34
CA ASP A 58 7.87 -6.16 5.43
C ASP A 58 8.16 -6.64 6.86
N ALA A 59 9.33 -6.30 7.39
CA ALA A 59 9.71 -6.64 8.76
C ALA A 59 8.72 -6.08 9.79
N ALA A 60 8.23 -4.85 9.59
CA ALA A 60 7.22 -4.25 10.46
C ALA A 60 5.87 -4.99 10.39
N ALA A 61 5.45 -5.42 9.20
CA ALA A 61 4.21 -6.16 9.02
C ALA A 61 4.25 -7.50 9.76
N HIS A 62 5.35 -8.24 9.65
CA HIS A 62 5.56 -9.48 10.41
C HIS A 62 5.52 -9.26 11.92
N ALA A 63 6.25 -8.25 12.40
CA ALA A 63 6.31 -7.93 13.81
C ALA A 63 4.93 -7.51 14.37
N GLU A 64 4.19 -6.70 13.62
CA GLU A 64 2.84 -6.25 14.00
C GLU A 64 1.82 -7.40 13.97
N ALA A 65 1.94 -8.33 13.02
CA ALA A 65 1.04 -9.47 12.90
C ALA A 65 1.33 -10.59 13.92
N GLY A 66 2.56 -10.63 14.46
CA GLY A 66 3.04 -11.72 15.29
C GLY A 66 3.21 -13.05 14.52
N GLN A 67 3.24 -13.00 13.19
CA GLN A 67 3.32 -14.18 12.31
C GLN A 67 3.89 -13.81 10.93
N ASP A 68 4.21 -14.82 10.14
CA ASP A 68 4.58 -14.64 8.74
C ASP A 68 3.37 -14.17 7.90
N VAL A 69 3.54 -13.04 7.23
CA VAL A 69 2.56 -12.41 6.32
C VAL A 69 3.13 -12.23 4.90
N SER A 70 4.16 -12.98 4.53
CA SER A 70 4.85 -12.84 3.23
C SER A 70 3.89 -13.03 2.06
N ALA A 71 3.00 -14.03 2.15
CA ALA A 71 1.99 -14.28 1.12
C ALA A 71 1.03 -13.09 0.93
N LEU A 72 0.70 -12.37 2.01
CA LEU A 72 -0.11 -11.15 1.93
C LEU A 72 0.68 -10.03 1.24
N ILE A 73 1.94 -9.83 1.61
CA ILE A 73 2.81 -8.82 0.98
C ILE A 73 2.95 -9.09 -0.53
N ASP A 74 3.14 -10.35 -0.92
CA ASP A 74 3.24 -10.75 -2.32
C ASP A 74 1.93 -10.55 -3.09
N GLN A 75 0.80 -10.83 -2.44
CA GLN A 75 -0.52 -10.51 -2.99
C GLN A 75 -0.66 -9.00 -3.24
N LYS A 76 -0.26 -8.17 -2.27
CA LYS A 76 -0.30 -6.71 -2.42
C LYS A 76 0.64 -6.21 -3.50
N ALA A 77 1.86 -6.72 -3.55
CA ALA A 77 2.81 -6.37 -4.61
C ALA A 77 2.26 -6.70 -6.00
N THR A 78 1.66 -7.88 -6.16
CA THR A 78 1.01 -8.29 -7.41
C THR A 78 -0.13 -7.33 -7.78
N GLN A 79 -1.01 -6.99 -6.84
CA GLN A 79 -2.10 -6.03 -7.07
C GLN A 79 -1.61 -4.67 -7.57
N TRP A 80 -0.49 -4.16 -7.03
CA TRP A 80 0.08 -2.89 -7.49
C TRP A 80 0.82 -3.01 -8.82
N ARG A 81 1.47 -4.16 -9.07
CA ARG A 81 2.13 -4.44 -10.33
C ARG A 81 1.12 -4.48 -11.47
N ASP A 82 -0.02 -5.12 -11.25
CA ASP A 82 -1.11 -5.26 -12.22
C ASP A 82 -1.76 -3.91 -12.60
N LYS A 83 -1.68 -2.90 -11.71
CA LYS A 83 -2.12 -1.52 -12.02
C LYS A 83 -1.18 -0.80 -13.00
N GLY A 84 0.02 -1.34 -13.24
CA GLY A 84 1.00 -0.80 -14.19
C GLY A 84 1.73 0.46 -13.71
N ALA A 85 2.72 0.90 -14.49
CA ALA A 85 3.61 2.02 -14.11
C ALA A 85 2.89 3.38 -14.02
N THR A 86 1.77 3.54 -14.72
CA THR A 86 0.96 4.76 -14.69
C THR A 86 0.17 4.93 -13.39
N VAL A 87 0.14 3.92 -12.52
CA VAL A 87 -0.57 3.98 -11.23
C VAL A 87 -0.10 5.15 -10.37
N VAL A 88 1.16 5.56 -10.49
CA VAL A 88 1.74 6.66 -9.71
C VAL A 88 1.06 8.02 -9.93
N PHE A 89 0.29 8.16 -11.01
CA PHE A 89 -0.46 9.38 -11.32
C PHE A 89 -1.89 9.37 -10.77
N THR A 90 -2.35 8.23 -10.26
CA THR A 90 -3.72 8.05 -9.75
C THR A 90 -3.89 8.63 -8.34
N GLU A 91 -5.11 9.01 -7.98
CA GLU A 91 -5.43 9.44 -6.61
C GLU A 91 -5.24 8.29 -5.60
N ASP A 92 -5.58 7.06 -5.98
CA ASP A 92 -5.37 5.87 -5.13
C ASP A 92 -3.90 5.73 -4.71
N PHE A 93 -2.96 5.89 -5.64
CA PHE A 93 -1.54 5.89 -5.30
C PHE A 93 -1.15 7.04 -4.38
N LYS A 94 -1.65 8.26 -4.64
CA LYS A 94 -1.33 9.43 -3.81
C LYS A 94 -1.83 9.26 -2.38
N ASP A 95 -3.04 8.72 -2.22
CA ASP A 95 -3.64 8.44 -0.92
C ASP A 95 -2.84 7.39 -0.17
N TRP A 96 -2.47 6.29 -0.84
CA TRP A 96 -1.61 5.27 -0.24
C TRP A 96 -0.22 5.78 0.10
N ALA A 97 0.42 6.55 -0.78
CA ALA A 97 1.74 7.13 -0.51
C ALA A 97 1.72 8.08 0.69
N LYS A 98 0.68 8.91 0.80
CA LYS A 98 0.45 9.78 1.96
C LYS A 98 0.21 8.96 3.23
N TYR A 99 -0.63 7.93 3.15
CA TYR A 99 -0.95 7.06 4.27
C TYR A 99 0.28 6.31 4.76
N CYS A 100 1.06 5.68 3.87
CA CYS A 100 2.31 5.00 4.23
C CYS A 100 3.29 5.95 4.90
N ARG A 101 3.47 7.18 4.38
CA ARG A 101 4.31 8.19 5.06
C ARG A 101 3.84 8.49 6.48
N SER A 102 2.53 8.67 6.66
CA SER A 102 1.94 8.92 7.97
C SER A 102 2.11 7.74 8.92
N LEU A 103 1.84 6.52 8.44
CA LEU A 103 1.95 5.29 9.22
C LEU A 103 3.38 5.02 9.64
N ALA A 104 4.36 5.22 8.75
CA ALA A 104 5.76 5.04 9.09
C ALA A 104 6.22 6.01 10.17
N LYS A 105 5.80 7.28 10.08
CA LYS A 105 6.07 8.26 11.14
C LYS A 105 5.49 7.80 12.47
N HIS A 106 4.25 7.31 12.47
CA HIS A 106 3.59 6.79 13.67
C HIS A 106 4.30 5.56 14.26
N LYS A 107 4.83 4.68 13.41
CA LYS A 107 5.51 3.44 13.79
C LYS A 107 7.03 3.60 13.98
N GLY A 108 7.58 4.81 13.81
CA GLY A 108 9.02 5.06 13.90
C GLY A 108 9.86 4.40 12.79
N LEU A 109 9.25 4.07 11.66
CA LEU A 109 9.92 3.39 10.55
C LEU A 109 10.62 4.38 9.63
N LYS A 110 11.84 4.02 9.20
CA LYS A 110 12.61 4.76 8.20
C LYS A 110 12.21 4.29 6.80
N ILE A 111 11.25 4.96 6.19
CA ILE A 111 10.76 4.62 4.83
C ILE A 111 11.02 5.72 3.80
N ASP A 112 11.44 6.89 4.29
CA ASP A 112 11.83 8.03 3.49
C ASP A 112 13.36 8.16 3.57
N PRO A 113 14.09 8.08 2.46
CA PRO A 113 15.54 8.28 2.42
C PRO A 113 15.97 9.74 2.32
N GLY A 114 15.03 10.71 2.34
CA GLY A 114 15.25 12.07 1.87
C GLY A 114 15.23 13.20 2.92
N LYS A 115 15.41 12.92 4.20
CA LYS A 115 15.82 13.93 5.20
C LYS A 115 16.90 13.37 6.11
#